data_AF-A0A117LUW9-F1
#
_entry.id   AF-A0A117LUW9-F1
#
_cell.length_a   1.000
_cell.length_b   1.000
_cell.length_c   1.000
_cell.angle_alpha   90.00
_cell.angle_beta   90.00
_cell.angle_gamma   90.00
#
_symmetry.space_group_name_H-M   'P 1'
#
loop_
_entity.id
_entity.type
_entity.pdbx_description
1 polymer ?
#
loop_
_entity_poly.entity_id
_entity_poly.type
_entity_poly.pdbx_seq_one_letter_code
_entity_poly.pdbx_strand_id
1 'polypeptide(L)'
;MERIQDLIERDLSRQIEEIIKVYQDDEQTIYEEIAEYVPTDNIKDHLVDTLGAIAKSPQTHQKIEKMGLWISGFFGSGKSSFAKNLGLILSNPNICGSNASELFKKKFDDQRISSYIDNINVRIPAKVIMFDIANTSYVRKGGKELISEVMYRSLLENLGYSKDFDIAELEIWLEQSGRYNDFVVAYNELYQDVPWEDARNGAEKMGRASAAMHRLDPATYPDVLAWRNTVRGKSVDFSVEDFVARVFELSGRRLKGKSLVFIIDEVGQYVGRSDAKLEDLRVVIEGLGKESKNRLKRGEIVAPVWVIVTSQERLQDVINTIDEKNVKFPRLLDRFFTVDLSPEDIREVATRRVLSKKEEAKPVLEKIYRDSHGKLLEQCRLERTPIRNDITEEDFVQFYPYLPHFINLS
;
A
#
# COMPACT_ATOMS: atom_id res chain seq x y z
N MET A 1 8.25 34.91 25.80
CA MET A 1 8.41 33.51 25.37
C MET A 1 9.86 33.16 25.60
N GLU A 2 10.16 32.19 26.46
CA GLU A 2 11.55 31.88 26.87
C GLU A 2 12.10 30.61 26.22
N ARG A 3 11.24 29.69 25.78
CA ARG A 3 11.66 28.39 25.21
C ARG A 3 11.08 28.16 23.82
N ILE A 4 11.80 27.42 22.99
CA ILE A 4 11.35 27.06 21.62
C ILE A 4 10.01 26.31 21.64
N GLN A 5 9.79 25.46 22.65
CA GLN A 5 8.51 24.75 22.84
C GLN A 5 7.31 25.70 22.97
N ASP A 6 7.52 26.93 23.44
CA ASP A 6 6.43 27.88 23.64
C ASP A 6 5.94 28.43 22.30
N LEU A 7 6.79 28.40 21.27
CA LEU A 7 6.57 28.93 19.92
C LEU A 7 5.89 27.93 18.98
N ILE A 8 6.06 26.63 19.22
CA ILE A 8 5.65 25.55 18.33
C ILE A 8 4.28 25.01 18.77
N GLU A 9 3.38 24.73 17.81
CA GLU A 9 2.04 24.18 18.08
C GLU A 9 2.10 22.74 18.58
N ARG A 10 3.00 21.94 18.01
CA ARG A 10 3.19 20.54 18.36
C ARG A 10 3.76 20.37 19.77
N ASP A 11 3.22 19.41 20.50
CA ASP A 11 3.82 18.91 21.73
C ASP A 11 5.11 18.14 21.44
N LEU A 12 6.26 18.73 21.77
CA LEU A 12 7.59 18.16 21.54
C LEU A 12 7.89 16.93 22.42
N SER A 13 7.08 16.67 23.46
CA SER A 13 7.25 15.46 24.29
C SER A 13 6.73 14.20 23.59
N ARG A 14 5.88 14.35 22.56
CA ARG A 14 5.39 13.25 21.75
C ARG A 14 6.47 12.77 20.79
N GLN A 15 6.73 11.47 20.78
CA GLN A 15 7.61 10.85 19.79
C GLN A 15 6.97 10.91 18.39
N ILE A 16 7.81 11.01 17.37
CA ILE A 16 7.39 10.90 15.97
C ILE A 16 7.73 9.48 15.54
N GLU A 17 6.76 8.73 15.04
CA GLU A 17 7.07 7.46 14.37
C GLU A 17 7.85 7.74 13.09
N GLU A 18 9.11 7.31 13.08
CA GLU A 18 10.04 7.50 11.95
C GLU A 18 9.66 6.65 10.74
N ILE A 19 9.03 5.49 10.97
CA ILE A 19 8.70 4.51 9.93
C ILE A 19 7.21 4.20 9.99
N ILE A 20 6.49 4.59 8.95
CA ILE A 20 5.08 4.25 8.79
C ILE A 20 4.99 2.80 8.32
N LYS A 21 4.37 1.96 9.15
CA LYS A 21 4.03 0.60 8.76
C LYS A 21 2.80 0.61 7.88
N VAL A 22 2.94 0.07 6.67
CA VAL A 22 1.86 -0.04 5.69
C VAL A 22 0.72 -0.93 6.21
N TYR A 23 1.07 -1.95 6.99
CA TYR A 23 0.13 -2.80 7.70
C TYR A 23 0.23 -2.52 9.21
N GLN A 24 -0.84 -1.98 9.79
CA GLN A 24 -0.98 -1.63 11.20
C GLN A 24 -2.44 -1.87 11.58
N ASP A 25 -2.69 -2.67 12.62
CA ASP A 25 -4.06 -3.00 13.07
C ASP A 25 -4.49 -2.18 14.30
N ASP A 26 -3.58 -1.38 14.88
CA ASP A 26 -3.92 -0.51 16.00
C ASP A 26 -4.64 0.75 15.49
N GLU A 27 -5.94 0.83 15.78
CA GLU A 27 -6.79 1.95 15.36
C GLU A 27 -6.29 3.29 15.88
N GLN A 28 -5.75 3.32 17.11
CA GLN A 28 -5.27 4.55 17.75
C GLN A 28 -4.03 5.09 17.00
N THR A 29 -3.05 4.23 16.69
CA THR A 29 -1.92 4.65 15.87
C THR A 29 -2.36 5.11 14.48
N ILE A 30 -3.29 4.41 13.82
CA ILE A 30 -3.80 4.85 12.51
C ILE A 30 -4.45 6.24 12.63
N TYR A 31 -5.27 6.47 13.65
CA TYR A 31 -5.92 7.76 13.89
C TYR A 31 -4.88 8.88 14.06
N GLU A 32 -3.85 8.63 14.85
CA GLU A 32 -2.76 9.57 15.09
C GLU A 32 -1.95 9.85 13.82
N GLU A 33 -1.66 8.81 13.02
CA GLU A 33 -1.01 8.98 11.71
C GLU A 33 -1.83 9.88 10.76
N ILE A 34 -3.15 9.69 10.69
CA ILE A 34 -4.04 10.54 9.88
C ILE A 34 -4.04 11.98 10.43
N ALA A 35 -4.11 12.13 11.76
CA ALA A 35 -4.12 13.43 12.41
C ALA A 35 -2.81 14.20 12.19
N GLU A 36 -1.67 13.51 12.12
CA GLU A 36 -0.35 14.12 11.88
C GLU A 36 0.02 14.25 10.40
N TYR A 37 -0.74 13.65 9.48
CA TYR A 37 -0.46 13.76 8.06
C TYR A 37 -0.46 15.23 7.61
N VAL A 38 0.42 15.63 6.70
CA VAL A 38 0.43 17.01 6.18
C VAL A 38 0.13 16.95 4.68
N PRO A 39 -1.08 17.35 4.25
CA PRO A 39 -1.42 17.37 2.84
C PRO A 39 -0.92 18.67 2.19
N THR A 40 0.24 18.60 1.53
CA THR A 40 0.72 19.67 0.64
C THR A 40 -0.20 19.82 -0.56
N ASP A 41 -0.16 20.96 -1.25
CA ASP A 41 -1.01 21.17 -2.43
C ASP A 41 -0.67 20.19 -3.56
N ASN A 42 0.62 19.85 -3.73
CA ASN A 42 1.05 18.84 -4.69
C ASN A 42 0.52 17.43 -4.34
N ILE A 43 0.54 17.04 -3.05
CA ILE A 43 -0.08 15.79 -2.59
C ILE A 43 -1.58 15.78 -2.88
N LYS A 44 -2.27 16.91 -2.63
CA LYS A 44 -3.70 17.03 -2.91
C LYS A 44 -4.01 16.86 -4.38
N ASP A 45 -3.25 17.50 -5.27
CA ASP A 45 -3.46 17.39 -6.72
C ASP A 45 -3.19 15.96 -7.22
N HIS A 46 -2.12 15.30 -6.75
CA HIS A 46 -1.89 13.87 -7.03
C HIS A 46 -3.03 12.98 -6.54
N LEU A 47 -3.61 13.28 -5.37
CA LEU A 47 -4.74 12.53 -4.84
C LEU A 47 -6.01 12.78 -5.67
N VAL A 48 -6.26 14.01 -6.12
CA VAL A 48 -7.37 14.37 -7.02
C VAL A 48 -7.28 13.58 -8.32
N ASP A 49 -6.11 13.54 -8.96
CA ASP A 49 -5.89 12.80 -10.20
C ASP A 49 -6.10 11.29 -10.00
N THR A 50 -5.55 10.76 -8.92
CA THR A 50 -5.63 9.33 -8.59
C THR A 50 -7.06 8.90 -8.30
N LEU A 51 -7.75 9.60 -7.39
CA LEU A 51 -9.15 9.32 -7.06
C LEU A 51 -10.05 9.53 -8.28
N GLY A 52 -9.77 10.54 -9.10
CA GLY A 52 -10.46 10.78 -10.35
C GLY A 52 -10.32 9.63 -11.35
N ALA A 53 -9.13 9.03 -11.46
CA ALA A 53 -8.90 7.85 -12.29
C ALA A 53 -9.68 6.63 -11.78
N ILE A 54 -9.66 6.38 -10.46
CA ILE A 54 -10.38 5.29 -9.82
C ILE A 54 -11.89 5.45 -10.00
N ALA A 55 -12.44 6.64 -9.74
CA ALA A 55 -13.87 6.93 -9.87
C ALA A 55 -14.40 6.77 -11.30
N LYS A 56 -13.58 7.06 -12.32
CA LYS A 56 -13.94 6.90 -13.75
C LYS A 56 -13.76 5.46 -14.27
N SER A 57 -13.04 4.62 -13.54
CA SER A 57 -12.68 3.27 -13.99
C SER A 57 -13.87 2.35 -14.31
N PRO A 58 -15.02 2.39 -13.58
CA PRO A 58 -16.18 1.55 -13.92
C PRO A 58 -16.85 1.92 -15.26
N GLN A 59 -16.65 3.15 -15.74
CA GLN A 59 -17.32 3.65 -16.94
C GLN A 59 -16.47 3.46 -18.20
N THR A 60 -15.15 3.26 -18.04
CA THR A 60 -14.18 3.38 -19.11
C THR A 60 -13.95 2.04 -19.82
N HIS A 61 -15.01 1.37 -20.29
CA HIS A 61 -14.97 0.03 -20.89
C HIS A 61 -14.01 -0.15 -22.08
N GLN A 62 -13.61 0.95 -22.73
CA GLN A 62 -12.76 0.94 -23.93
C GLN A 62 -11.28 1.26 -23.64
N LYS A 63 -10.98 2.10 -22.63
CA LYS A 63 -9.62 2.60 -22.31
C LYS A 63 -9.11 2.14 -20.92
N ILE A 64 -9.51 0.95 -20.46
CA ILE A 64 -8.93 0.30 -19.27
C ILE A 64 -7.52 -0.20 -19.61
N GLU A 65 -6.58 0.71 -19.85
CA GLU A 65 -5.17 0.36 -20.14
C GLU A 65 -4.28 0.57 -18.93
N LYS A 66 -4.66 1.47 -18.03
CA LYS A 66 -3.91 1.83 -16.83
C LYS A 66 -4.67 1.43 -15.57
N MET A 67 -4.43 0.21 -15.10
CA MET A 67 -4.98 -0.33 -13.86
C MET A 67 -3.95 -0.35 -12.72
N GLY A 68 -2.74 0.16 -13.00
CA GLY A 68 -1.70 0.35 -12.03
C GLY A 68 -1.60 1.81 -11.56
N LEU A 69 -1.18 2.02 -10.31
CA LEU A 69 -0.67 3.31 -9.82
C LEU A 69 0.77 3.12 -9.32
N TRP A 70 1.72 3.86 -9.87
CA TRP A 70 3.14 3.80 -9.52
C TRP A 70 3.50 5.08 -8.76
N ILE A 71 3.76 4.93 -7.47
CA ILE A 71 4.13 6.03 -6.58
C ILE A 71 5.65 6.03 -6.43
N SER A 72 6.31 7.06 -6.98
CA SER A 72 7.75 7.22 -6.95
C SER A 72 8.18 8.42 -6.10
N GLY A 73 9.44 8.46 -5.69
CA GLY A 73 10.00 9.54 -4.87
C GLY A 73 11.14 9.08 -3.99
N PHE A 74 11.93 10.04 -3.49
CA PHE A 74 13.12 9.75 -2.67
C PHE A 74 12.78 9.09 -1.31
N PHE A 75 13.79 8.54 -0.64
CA PHE A 75 13.61 8.06 0.73
C PHE A 75 13.08 9.18 1.64
N GLY A 76 12.07 8.89 2.46
CA GLY A 76 11.40 9.89 3.29
C GLY A 76 10.37 10.77 2.57
N SER A 77 10.11 10.56 1.26
CA SER A 77 9.11 11.34 0.50
C SER A 77 7.64 11.10 0.83
N GLY A 78 7.34 10.21 1.78
CA GLY A 78 5.97 9.90 2.18
C GLY A 78 5.23 8.94 1.23
N LYS A 79 5.94 8.17 0.39
CA LYS A 79 5.31 7.19 -0.55
C LYS A 79 4.42 6.18 0.17
N SER A 80 4.96 5.53 1.19
CA SER A 80 4.23 4.53 1.99
C SER A 80 3.03 5.17 2.69
N SER A 81 3.18 6.41 3.18
CA SER A 81 2.08 7.19 3.78
C SER A 81 0.98 7.52 2.77
N PHE A 82 1.35 7.97 1.57
CA PHE A 82 0.41 8.25 0.49
C PHE A 82 -0.35 6.98 0.08
N ALA A 83 0.37 5.88 -0.11
CA ALA A 83 -0.22 4.58 -0.46
C ALA A 83 -1.15 4.07 0.65
N LYS A 84 -0.73 4.14 1.93
CA LYS A 84 -1.54 3.76 3.09
C LYS A 84 -2.80 4.61 3.20
N ASN A 85 -2.68 5.94 3.09
CA ASN A 85 -3.82 6.85 3.15
C ASN A 85 -4.81 6.59 2.01
N LEU A 86 -4.31 6.37 0.79
CA LEU A 86 -5.16 5.98 -0.34
C LEU A 86 -5.89 4.66 -0.05
N GLY A 87 -5.21 3.66 0.52
CA GLY A 87 -5.83 2.41 0.95
C GLY A 87 -6.92 2.60 2.01
N LEU A 88 -6.67 3.44 3.02
CA LEU A 88 -7.65 3.76 4.06
C LEU A 88 -8.86 4.53 3.50
N ILE A 89 -8.65 5.44 2.55
CA ILE A 89 -9.72 6.16 1.86
C ILE A 89 -10.61 5.17 1.09
N LEU A 90 -10.00 4.24 0.33
CA LEU A 90 -10.71 3.29 -0.52
C LEU A 90 -11.44 2.19 0.26
N SER A 91 -10.85 1.71 1.36
CA SER A 91 -11.48 0.71 2.24
C SER A 91 -12.49 1.30 3.22
N ASN A 92 -12.37 2.60 3.50
CA ASN A 92 -13.21 3.37 4.42
C ASN A 92 -13.56 2.63 5.74
N PRO A 93 -12.58 2.12 6.49
CA PRO A 93 -12.83 1.47 7.77
C PRO A 93 -13.31 2.47 8.82
N ASN A 94 -13.90 1.94 9.89
CA ASN A 94 -14.13 2.71 11.11
C ASN A 94 -12.82 2.76 11.90
N ILE A 95 -12.41 3.95 12.33
CA ILE A 95 -11.18 4.22 13.07
C ILE A 95 -11.55 5.08 14.27
N CYS A 96 -11.41 4.54 15.48
CA CYS A 96 -11.73 5.26 16.73
C CYS A 96 -13.14 5.88 16.73
N GLY A 97 -14.12 5.21 16.11
CA GLY A 97 -15.52 5.64 16.04
C GLY A 97 -15.85 6.62 14.91
N SER A 98 -14.90 6.98 14.04
CA SER A 98 -15.12 7.79 12.83
C SER A 98 -14.74 7.02 11.56
N ASN A 99 -15.49 7.21 10.47
CA ASN A 99 -15.09 6.64 9.18
C ASN A 99 -13.82 7.31 8.66
N ALA A 100 -12.89 6.52 8.10
CA ALA A 100 -11.65 7.05 7.52
C ALA A 100 -11.91 8.18 6.50
N SER A 101 -12.94 8.04 5.67
CA SER A 101 -13.34 9.07 4.71
C SER A 101 -13.69 10.42 5.35
N GLU A 102 -14.31 10.43 6.53
CA GLU A 102 -14.65 11.67 7.24
C GLU A 102 -13.40 12.33 7.82
N LEU A 103 -12.47 11.54 8.34
CA LEU A 103 -11.18 12.02 8.84
C LEU A 103 -10.39 12.66 7.70
N PHE A 104 -10.26 11.98 6.56
CA PHE A 104 -9.54 12.50 5.40
C PHE A 104 -10.22 13.72 4.78
N LYS A 105 -11.55 13.77 4.69
CA LYS A 105 -12.28 14.96 4.19
C LYS A 105 -11.96 16.21 5.03
N LYS A 106 -11.99 16.08 6.36
CA LYS A 106 -11.59 17.16 7.28
C LYS A 106 -10.12 17.51 7.13
N LYS A 107 -9.26 16.51 6.91
CA LYS A 107 -7.82 16.68 6.88
C LYS A 107 -7.33 17.37 5.60
N PHE A 108 -7.88 16.99 4.44
CA PHE A 108 -7.51 17.58 3.16
C PHE A 108 -8.16 18.94 2.93
N ASP A 109 -9.36 19.15 3.46
CA ASP A 109 -10.16 20.38 3.30
C ASP A 109 -10.22 20.84 1.83
N ASP A 110 -10.48 19.89 0.93
CA ASP A 110 -10.60 20.12 -0.52
C ASP A 110 -11.91 19.48 -1.03
N GLN A 111 -12.72 20.29 -1.70
CA GLN A 111 -14.03 19.88 -2.19
C GLN A 111 -13.95 18.85 -3.33
N ARG A 112 -12.90 18.89 -4.17
CA ARG A 112 -12.65 17.93 -5.25
C ARG A 112 -12.39 16.55 -4.66
N ILE A 113 -11.48 16.49 -3.68
CA ILE A 113 -11.15 15.23 -2.97
C ILE A 113 -12.40 14.68 -2.29
N SER A 114 -13.11 15.52 -1.53
CA SER A 114 -14.31 15.11 -0.81
C SER A 114 -15.38 14.53 -1.73
N SER A 115 -15.60 15.16 -2.89
CA SER A 115 -16.56 14.69 -3.89
C SER A 115 -16.17 13.33 -4.48
N TYR A 116 -14.88 13.09 -4.73
CA TYR A 116 -14.42 11.79 -5.21
C TYR A 116 -14.54 10.70 -4.15
N ILE A 117 -14.18 11.00 -2.90
CA ILE A 117 -14.32 10.06 -1.77
C ILE A 117 -15.78 9.62 -1.63
N ASP A 118 -16.73 10.56 -1.63
CA ASP A 118 -18.15 10.23 -1.52
C ASP A 118 -18.63 9.41 -2.71
N ASN A 119 -18.19 9.73 -3.93
CA ASN A 119 -18.53 8.98 -5.13
C ASN A 119 -18.02 7.53 -5.09
N ILE A 120 -16.75 7.35 -4.71
CA ILE A 120 -16.09 6.04 -4.64
C ILE A 120 -16.73 5.18 -3.55
N ASN A 121 -16.94 5.73 -2.36
CA ASN A 121 -17.52 4.98 -1.24
C ASN A 121 -18.93 4.46 -1.54
N VAL A 122 -19.70 5.20 -2.34
CA VAL A 122 -21.05 4.78 -2.74
C VAL A 122 -21.03 3.80 -3.92
N ARG A 123 -20.19 4.05 -4.93
CA ARG A 123 -20.23 3.31 -6.21
C ARG A 123 -19.27 2.14 -6.29
N ILE A 124 -18.18 2.19 -5.54
CA ILE A 124 -17.03 1.28 -5.62
C ILE A 124 -16.63 0.88 -4.20
N PRO A 125 -17.47 0.16 -3.45
CA PRO A 125 -17.04 -0.39 -2.18
C PRO A 125 -15.86 -1.33 -2.43
N ALA A 126 -14.73 -1.12 -1.74
CA ALA A 126 -13.50 -1.85 -2.03
C ALA A 126 -13.00 -2.65 -0.83
N LYS A 127 -12.42 -3.83 -1.11
CA LYS A 127 -11.51 -4.52 -0.20
C LYS A 127 -10.09 -4.14 -0.60
N VAL A 128 -9.36 -3.54 0.33
CA VAL A 128 -7.96 -3.19 0.13
C VAL A 128 -7.09 -4.26 0.80
N ILE A 129 -6.07 -4.73 0.09
CA ILE A 129 -5.06 -5.65 0.56
C ILE A 129 -3.72 -4.92 0.49
N MET A 130 -3.14 -4.60 1.65
CA MET A 130 -1.92 -3.82 1.76
C MET A 130 -0.80 -4.66 2.38
N PHE A 131 0.40 -4.63 1.79
CA PHE A 131 1.57 -5.27 2.37
C PHE A 131 2.87 -4.66 1.86
N ASP A 132 3.92 -4.77 2.67
CA ASP A 132 5.30 -4.43 2.31
C ASP A 132 5.98 -5.69 1.74
N ILE A 133 6.46 -5.64 0.50
CA ILE A 133 7.06 -6.82 -0.14
C ILE A 133 8.46 -7.15 0.38
N ALA A 134 9.19 -6.17 0.92
CA ALA A 134 10.53 -6.35 1.47
C ALA A 134 10.49 -6.98 2.86
N ASN A 135 9.48 -6.63 3.67
CA ASN A 135 9.39 -7.06 5.07
C ASN A 135 8.27 -8.08 5.36
N THR A 136 7.62 -8.63 4.34
CA THR A 136 6.54 -9.58 4.55
C THR A 136 7.02 -11.01 4.85
N SER A 137 6.28 -11.68 5.75
CA SER A 137 6.36 -13.13 5.97
C SER A 137 5.98 -13.97 4.74
N TYR A 138 5.39 -13.36 3.71
CA TYR A 138 5.04 -14.05 2.47
C TYR A 138 6.25 -14.46 1.63
N VAL A 139 7.41 -13.84 1.85
CA VAL A 139 8.66 -14.15 1.12
C VAL A 139 9.48 -15.10 1.98
N ARG A 140 9.83 -16.29 1.46
CA ARG A 140 10.67 -17.25 2.19
C ARG A 140 12.11 -16.74 2.24
N LYS A 141 12.87 -17.26 3.21
CA LYS A 141 14.32 -17.00 3.34
C LYS A 141 15.02 -17.37 2.04
N GLY A 142 15.38 -16.36 1.25
CA GLY A 142 15.99 -16.54 -0.08
C GLY A 142 15.44 -15.60 -1.16
N GLY A 143 14.24 -15.01 -0.95
CA GLY A 143 13.73 -13.93 -1.80
C GLY A 143 13.58 -14.30 -3.29
N LYS A 144 13.27 -15.56 -3.58
CA LYS A 144 13.20 -16.08 -4.97
C LYS A 144 11.78 -16.03 -5.55
N GLU A 145 10.79 -15.78 -4.71
CA GLU A 145 9.39 -15.74 -5.10
C GLU A 145 9.09 -14.68 -6.14
N LEU A 146 8.15 -15.01 -7.02
CA LEU A 146 7.53 -14.08 -7.95
C LEU A 146 6.51 -13.20 -7.22
N ILE A 147 6.16 -12.06 -7.81
CA ILE A 147 5.20 -11.12 -7.21
C ILE A 147 3.80 -11.73 -7.19
N SER A 148 3.43 -12.44 -8.25
CA SER A 148 2.17 -13.20 -8.35
C SER A 148 1.96 -14.15 -7.17
N GLU A 149 2.98 -14.92 -6.77
CA GLU A 149 2.92 -15.80 -5.60
C GLU A 149 2.71 -15.03 -4.29
N VAL A 150 3.42 -13.92 -4.11
CA VAL A 150 3.32 -13.10 -2.89
C VAL A 150 1.93 -12.46 -2.80
N MET A 151 1.43 -11.91 -3.91
CA MET A 151 0.07 -11.37 -4.00
C MET A 151 -0.97 -12.45 -3.73
N TYR A 152 -0.77 -13.68 -4.21
CA TYR A 152 -1.69 -14.78 -3.96
C TYR A 152 -1.74 -15.15 -2.48
N ARG A 153 -0.59 -15.29 -1.80
CA ARG A 153 -0.55 -15.55 -0.34
C ARG A 153 -1.29 -14.46 0.43
N SER A 154 -1.07 -13.20 0.06
CA SER A 154 -1.73 -12.05 0.68
C SER A 154 -3.26 -12.04 0.45
N LEU A 155 -3.71 -12.42 -0.75
CA LEU A 155 -5.12 -12.61 -1.06
C LEU A 155 -5.75 -13.70 -0.20
N LEU A 156 -5.12 -14.88 -0.14
CA LEU A 156 -5.62 -16.03 0.61
C LEU A 156 -5.83 -15.68 2.08
N GLU A 157 -4.82 -15.09 2.72
CA GLU A 157 -4.92 -14.65 4.12
C GLU A 157 -6.05 -13.63 4.32
N ASN A 158 -6.13 -12.61 3.45
CA ASN A 158 -7.15 -11.57 3.56
C ASN A 158 -8.57 -12.07 3.33
N LEU A 159 -8.72 -13.20 2.64
CA LEU A 159 -9.98 -13.89 2.46
C LEU A 159 -10.24 -14.92 3.57
N GLY A 160 -9.26 -15.23 4.43
CA GLY A 160 -9.39 -16.18 5.54
C GLY A 160 -8.99 -17.62 5.22
N TYR A 161 -8.26 -17.86 4.12
CA TYR A 161 -7.64 -19.15 3.80
C TYR A 161 -6.21 -19.24 4.32
N SER A 162 -5.64 -20.44 4.32
CA SER A 162 -4.23 -20.67 4.61
C SER A 162 -3.31 -19.97 3.60
N LYS A 163 -2.12 -19.53 4.06
CA LYS A 163 -1.05 -19.01 3.18
C LYS A 163 -0.34 -20.12 2.42
N ASP A 164 -0.47 -21.36 2.90
CA ASP A 164 0.11 -22.52 2.27
C ASP A 164 -0.80 -22.98 1.12
N PHE A 165 -0.28 -22.98 -0.11
CA PHE A 165 -1.11 -23.21 -1.31
C PHE A 165 -1.80 -24.57 -1.28
N ASP A 166 -1.13 -25.61 -0.79
CA ASP A 166 -1.69 -26.95 -0.73
C ASP A 166 -2.90 -27.02 0.21
N ILE A 167 -2.77 -26.37 1.38
CA ILE A 167 -3.86 -26.28 2.35
C ILE A 167 -4.97 -25.35 1.84
N ALA A 168 -4.62 -24.22 1.23
CA ALA A 168 -5.60 -23.29 0.68
C ALA A 168 -6.44 -23.95 -0.42
N GLU A 169 -5.82 -24.72 -1.31
CA GLU A 169 -6.53 -25.47 -2.36
C GLU A 169 -7.53 -26.48 -1.77
N LEU A 170 -7.15 -27.17 -0.69
CA LEU A 170 -8.07 -28.02 0.06
C LEU A 170 -9.24 -27.21 0.63
N GLU A 171 -8.97 -26.10 1.31
CA GLU A 171 -10.02 -25.26 1.90
C GLU A 171 -10.96 -24.67 0.84
N ILE A 172 -10.42 -24.19 -0.28
CA ILE A 172 -11.19 -23.65 -1.42
C ILE A 172 -12.08 -24.73 -2.03
N TRP A 173 -11.56 -25.96 -2.20
CA TRP A 173 -12.32 -27.08 -2.74
C TRP A 173 -13.42 -27.57 -1.78
N LEU A 174 -13.11 -27.67 -0.49
CA LEU A 174 -14.08 -28.02 0.55
C LEU A 174 -15.20 -26.99 0.66
N GLU A 175 -14.86 -25.70 0.60
CA GLU A 175 -15.86 -24.63 0.61
C GLU A 175 -16.72 -24.68 -0.66
N GLN A 176 -16.12 -24.89 -1.83
CA GLN A 176 -16.86 -25.00 -3.10
C GLN A 176 -17.83 -26.18 -3.11
N SER A 177 -17.46 -27.29 -2.45
CA SER A 177 -18.31 -28.47 -2.31
C SER A 177 -19.28 -28.39 -1.12
N GLY A 178 -19.25 -27.32 -0.33
CA GLY A 178 -20.09 -27.16 0.87
C GLY A 178 -19.69 -28.05 2.06
N ARG A 179 -18.53 -28.72 1.99
CA ARG A 179 -18.03 -29.70 2.97
C ARG A 179 -17.05 -29.12 3.99
N TYR A 180 -16.73 -27.82 3.91
CA TYR A 180 -15.75 -27.18 4.80
C TYR A 180 -16.13 -27.31 6.28
N ASN A 181 -17.40 -27.10 6.63
CA ASN A 181 -17.85 -27.24 8.01
C ASN A 181 -17.73 -28.69 8.50
N ASP A 182 -18.09 -29.67 7.66
CA ASP A 182 -17.96 -31.10 7.99
C ASP A 182 -16.49 -31.48 8.21
N PHE A 183 -15.59 -30.92 7.42
CA PHE A 183 -14.15 -31.08 7.59
C PHE A 183 -13.68 -30.51 8.94
N VAL A 184 -14.11 -29.31 9.31
CA VAL A 184 -13.75 -28.68 10.60
C VAL A 184 -14.29 -29.50 11.77
N VAL A 185 -15.51 -30.03 11.68
CA VAL A 185 -16.07 -30.96 12.69
C VAL A 185 -15.22 -32.23 12.78
N ALA A 186 -14.91 -32.88 11.67
CA ALA A 186 -14.07 -34.07 11.64
C ALA A 186 -12.66 -33.82 12.20
N TYR A 187 -12.09 -32.64 11.95
CA TYR A 187 -10.82 -32.21 12.52
C TYR A 187 -10.91 -32.05 14.05
N ASN A 188 -11.93 -31.32 14.55
CA ASN A 188 -12.09 -31.05 15.98
C ASN A 188 -12.39 -32.31 16.80
N GLU A 189 -12.98 -33.34 16.18
CA GLU A 189 -13.15 -34.66 16.80
C GLU A 189 -11.83 -35.41 16.99
N LEU A 190 -10.83 -35.18 16.12
CA LEU A 190 -9.51 -35.79 16.22
C LEU A 190 -8.55 -34.97 17.09
N TYR A 191 -8.67 -33.64 17.04
CA TYR A 191 -7.74 -32.69 17.65
C TYR A 191 -8.50 -31.66 18.47
N GLN A 192 -8.46 -31.80 19.79
CA GLN A 192 -9.09 -30.86 20.74
C GLN A 192 -8.09 -29.84 21.29
N ASP A 193 -6.81 -29.96 20.94
CA ASP A 193 -5.71 -29.13 21.44
C ASP A 193 -5.64 -27.77 20.75
N VAL A 194 -5.91 -27.71 19.44
CA VAL A 194 -5.72 -26.52 18.62
C VAL A 194 -6.81 -26.46 17.53
N PRO A 195 -7.52 -25.34 17.36
CA PRO A 195 -8.53 -25.19 16.31
C PRO A 195 -7.90 -25.24 14.91
N TRP A 196 -8.67 -25.61 13.89
CA TRP A 196 -8.17 -25.76 12.52
C TRP A 196 -7.53 -24.47 11.99
N GLU A 197 -8.10 -23.32 12.33
CA GLU A 197 -7.67 -21.99 11.90
C GLU A 197 -6.22 -21.69 12.31
N ASP A 198 -5.79 -22.22 13.45
CA ASP A 198 -4.42 -22.11 13.95
C ASP A 198 -3.54 -23.26 13.44
N ALA A 199 -4.08 -24.48 13.45
CA ALA A 199 -3.35 -25.69 13.05
C ALA A 199 -2.92 -25.67 11.58
N ARG A 200 -3.70 -25.05 10.70
CA ARG A 200 -3.37 -24.88 9.26
C ARG A 200 -2.12 -24.05 8.99
N ASN A 201 -1.67 -23.29 9.98
CA ASN A 201 -0.42 -22.51 9.92
C ASN A 201 0.76 -23.22 10.59
N GLY A 202 0.52 -24.33 11.30
CA GLY A 202 1.53 -25.09 12.03
C GLY A 202 2.35 -26.05 11.18
N ALA A 203 3.41 -26.61 11.77
CA ALA A 203 4.28 -27.58 11.09
C ALA A 203 3.57 -28.89 10.74
N GLU A 204 2.57 -29.29 11.53
CA GLU A 204 1.82 -30.54 11.36
C GLU A 204 0.61 -30.42 10.40
N LYS A 205 0.37 -29.23 9.83
CA LYS A 205 -0.81 -28.90 9.03
C LYS A 205 -1.17 -29.97 7.99
N MET A 206 -0.17 -30.47 7.25
CA MET A 206 -0.38 -31.45 6.18
C MET A 206 -0.81 -32.82 6.73
N GLY A 207 -0.27 -33.22 7.89
CA GLY A 207 -0.64 -34.48 8.54
C GLY A 207 -2.04 -34.40 9.12
N ARG A 208 -2.34 -33.32 9.85
CA ARG A 208 -3.66 -33.13 10.48
C ARG A 208 -4.78 -32.97 9.44
N ALA A 209 -4.54 -32.23 8.35
CA ALA A 209 -5.47 -32.12 7.23
C ALA A 209 -5.78 -33.48 6.60
N SER A 210 -4.74 -34.29 6.36
CA SER A 210 -4.90 -35.63 5.75
C SER A 210 -5.68 -36.58 6.66
N ALA A 211 -5.48 -36.51 7.98
CA ALA A 211 -6.24 -37.29 8.95
C ALA A 211 -7.72 -36.89 8.99
N ALA A 212 -8.01 -35.59 8.98
CA ALA A 212 -9.38 -35.10 8.91
C ALA A 212 -10.06 -35.50 7.59
N MET A 213 -9.35 -35.46 6.45
CA MET A 213 -9.88 -35.93 5.16
C MET A 213 -10.17 -37.43 5.14
N HIS A 214 -9.30 -38.26 5.73
CA HIS A 214 -9.56 -39.69 5.88
C HIS A 214 -10.83 -39.95 6.69
N ARG A 215 -11.04 -39.21 7.80
CA ARG A 215 -12.25 -39.33 8.61
C ARG A 215 -13.50 -38.88 7.86
N LEU A 216 -13.40 -37.79 7.11
CA LEU A 216 -14.51 -37.21 6.36
C LEU A 216 -14.94 -38.07 5.16
N ASP A 217 -13.99 -38.72 4.48
CA ASP A 217 -14.23 -39.50 3.27
C ASP A 217 -13.30 -40.72 3.18
N PRO A 218 -13.54 -41.76 4.01
CA PRO A 218 -12.69 -42.96 4.02
C PRO A 218 -12.69 -43.74 2.71
N ALA A 219 -13.74 -43.59 1.89
CA ALA A 219 -13.85 -44.26 0.60
C ALA A 219 -12.87 -43.67 -0.43
N THR A 220 -12.71 -42.35 -0.45
CA THR A 220 -11.78 -41.66 -1.34
C THR A 220 -10.35 -41.64 -0.78
N TYR A 221 -10.21 -41.49 0.53
CA TYR A 221 -8.93 -41.48 1.23
C TYR A 221 -8.86 -42.68 2.18
N PRO A 222 -8.45 -43.87 1.72
CA PRO A 222 -8.48 -45.09 2.53
C PRO A 222 -7.44 -45.13 3.66
N ASP A 223 -6.41 -44.28 3.60
CA ASP A 223 -5.35 -44.18 4.61
C ASP A 223 -5.18 -42.73 5.07
N VAL A 224 -4.74 -42.55 6.32
CA VAL A 224 -4.50 -41.24 6.96
C VAL A 224 -3.53 -40.37 6.17
N LEU A 225 -2.64 -40.95 5.37
CA LEU A 225 -1.65 -40.25 4.56
C LEU A 225 -2.08 -40.06 3.11
N ALA A 226 -3.24 -40.61 2.70
CA ALA A 226 -3.67 -40.66 1.30
C ALA A 226 -3.74 -39.27 0.67
N TRP A 227 -4.46 -38.32 1.30
CA TRP A 227 -4.55 -36.95 0.79
C TRP A 227 -3.17 -36.29 0.72
N ARG A 228 -2.37 -36.36 1.79
CA ARG A 228 -1.01 -35.80 1.81
C ARG A 228 -0.14 -36.33 0.66
N ASN A 229 -0.24 -37.62 0.35
CA ASN A 229 0.53 -38.24 -0.73
C ASN A 229 0.06 -37.80 -2.13
N THR A 230 -1.21 -37.44 -2.29
CA THR A 230 -1.71 -36.89 -3.58
C THR A 230 -1.20 -35.48 -3.89
N VAL A 231 -0.84 -34.74 -2.85
CA VAL A 231 -0.35 -33.36 -2.92
C VAL A 231 1.17 -33.32 -2.99
N ARG A 232 1.83 -34.19 -2.21
CA ARG A 232 3.30 -34.26 -2.13
C ARG A 232 3.91 -34.63 -3.50
N GLY A 233 4.70 -33.71 -4.05
CA GLY A 233 5.46 -33.92 -5.29
C GLY A 233 4.81 -33.34 -6.55
N LYS A 234 3.63 -32.72 -6.45
CA LYS A 234 3.07 -31.90 -7.51
C LYS A 234 3.47 -30.44 -7.28
N SER A 235 4.66 -30.04 -7.73
CA SER A 235 4.87 -28.60 -7.97
C SER A 235 4.07 -28.26 -9.23
N VAL A 236 2.80 -27.91 -9.06
CA VAL A 236 2.08 -27.24 -10.14
C VAL A 236 2.74 -25.87 -10.24
N ASP A 237 3.37 -25.59 -11.39
CA ASP A 237 3.86 -24.25 -11.69
C ASP A 237 2.66 -23.31 -11.60
N PHE A 238 2.59 -22.52 -10.54
CA PHE A 238 1.50 -21.57 -10.33
C PHE A 238 1.72 -20.40 -11.28
N SER A 239 0.96 -20.37 -12.38
CA SER A 239 1.11 -19.37 -13.41
C SER A 239 0.43 -18.05 -13.03
N VAL A 240 0.79 -16.97 -13.73
CA VAL A 240 0.11 -15.68 -13.56
C VAL A 240 -1.34 -15.77 -14.03
N GLU A 241 -1.62 -16.59 -15.04
CA GLU A 241 -2.98 -16.88 -15.50
C GLU A 241 -3.82 -17.53 -14.41
N ASP A 242 -3.26 -18.52 -13.69
CA ASP A 242 -3.92 -19.16 -12.55
C ASP A 242 -4.17 -18.14 -11.44
N PHE A 243 -3.18 -17.30 -11.12
CA PHE A 243 -3.33 -16.22 -10.15
C PHE A 243 -4.50 -15.29 -10.50
N VAL A 244 -4.54 -14.79 -11.74
CA VAL A 244 -5.61 -13.89 -12.20
C VAL A 244 -6.97 -14.58 -12.09
N ALA A 245 -7.08 -15.83 -12.54
CA ALA A 245 -8.31 -16.60 -12.43
C ALA A 245 -8.77 -16.74 -10.96
N ARG A 246 -7.85 -17.09 -10.05
CA ARG A 246 -8.11 -17.21 -8.62
C ARG A 246 -8.53 -15.90 -7.97
N VAL A 247 -7.92 -14.77 -8.35
CA VAL A 247 -8.30 -13.44 -7.84
C VAL A 247 -9.79 -13.20 -8.07
N PHE A 248 -10.29 -13.39 -9.30
CA PHE A 248 -11.70 -13.14 -9.59
C PHE A 248 -12.63 -14.22 -9.04
N GLU A 249 -12.22 -15.49 -9.05
CA GLU A 249 -13.01 -16.58 -8.47
C GLU A 249 -13.26 -16.36 -6.98
N LEU A 250 -12.20 -16.17 -6.21
CA LEU A 250 -12.27 -16.06 -4.75
C LEU A 250 -12.91 -14.74 -4.32
N SER A 251 -12.63 -13.64 -5.04
CA SER A 251 -13.30 -12.35 -4.79
C SER A 251 -14.79 -12.44 -5.13
N GLY A 252 -15.17 -13.11 -6.22
CA GLY A 252 -16.58 -13.35 -6.54
C GLY A 252 -17.31 -14.21 -5.49
N ARG A 253 -16.57 -15.03 -4.74
CA ARG A 253 -17.09 -15.87 -3.67
C ARG A 253 -17.26 -15.10 -2.36
N ARG A 254 -16.18 -14.48 -1.85
CA ARG A 254 -16.11 -13.88 -0.50
C ARG A 254 -16.23 -12.35 -0.47
N LEU A 255 -16.13 -11.66 -1.61
CA LEU A 255 -16.17 -10.19 -1.73
C LEU A 255 -17.26 -9.71 -2.70
N LYS A 256 -18.43 -10.36 -2.70
CA LYS A 256 -19.54 -10.01 -3.60
C LYS A 256 -19.89 -8.53 -3.54
N GLY A 257 -19.95 -7.89 -4.70
CA GLY A 257 -20.28 -6.48 -4.84
C GLY A 257 -19.16 -5.52 -4.46
N LYS A 258 -17.98 -6.01 -4.04
CA LYS A 258 -16.81 -5.19 -3.75
C LYS A 258 -15.77 -5.27 -4.86
N SER A 259 -15.06 -4.17 -5.09
CA SER A 259 -13.83 -4.14 -5.88
C SER A 259 -12.63 -4.57 -5.03
N LEU A 260 -11.54 -4.97 -5.68
CA LEU A 260 -10.30 -5.37 -5.02
C LEU A 260 -9.19 -4.38 -5.38
N VAL A 261 -8.42 -3.96 -4.37
CA VAL A 261 -7.27 -3.07 -4.54
C VAL A 261 -6.07 -3.69 -3.83
N PHE A 262 -5.00 -3.93 -4.56
CA PHE A 262 -3.71 -4.31 -3.99
C PHE A 262 -2.85 -3.08 -3.80
N ILE A 263 -2.23 -2.93 -2.63
CA ILE A 263 -1.22 -1.91 -2.36
C ILE A 263 0.05 -2.62 -1.91
N ILE A 264 1.11 -2.48 -2.70
CA ILE A 264 2.37 -3.17 -2.51
C ILE A 264 3.46 -2.14 -2.30
N ASP A 265 3.98 -2.06 -1.07
CA ASP A 265 5.05 -1.12 -0.74
C ASP A 265 6.43 -1.71 -1.07
N GLU A 266 7.37 -0.85 -1.47
CA GLU A 266 8.78 -1.15 -1.78
C GLU A 266 8.97 -2.16 -2.93
N VAL A 267 8.07 -2.14 -3.93
CA VAL A 267 8.17 -2.97 -5.14
C VAL A 267 9.44 -2.68 -5.93
N GLY A 268 9.83 -1.41 -6.03
CA GLY A 268 11.00 -0.99 -6.80
C GLY A 268 12.27 -1.75 -6.43
N GLN A 269 12.60 -1.83 -5.14
CA GLN A 269 13.77 -2.57 -4.67
C GLN A 269 13.64 -4.09 -4.91
N TYR A 270 12.43 -4.62 -4.84
CA TYR A 270 12.16 -6.05 -4.99
C TYR A 270 12.32 -6.55 -6.44
N VAL A 271 11.87 -5.73 -7.41
CA VAL A 271 11.94 -6.06 -8.85
C VAL A 271 13.23 -5.59 -9.51
N GLY A 272 13.84 -4.50 -9.03
CA GLY A 272 14.98 -3.86 -9.67
C GLY A 272 16.22 -4.74 -9.82
N ARG A 273 16.27 -5.89 -9.11
CA ARG A 273 17.38 -6.85 -9.17
C ARG A 273 17.04 -8.14 -9.95
N SER A 274 15.86 -8.24 -10.56
CA SER A 274 15.43 -9.46 -11.26
C SER A 274 14.48 -9.19 -12.43
N ASP A 275 14.96 -9.42 -13.65
CA ASP A 275 14.14 -9.33 -14.87
C ASP A 275 12.91 -10.25 -14.82
N ALA A 276 13.04 -11.43 -14.19
CA ALA A 276 11.93 -12.38 -14.05
C ALA A 276 10.80 -11.81 -13.19
N LYS A 277 11.12 -11.16 -12.07
CA LYS A 277 10.11 -10.53 -11.19
C LYS A 277 9.48 -9.31 -11.82
N LEU A 278 10.26 -8.53 -12.56
CA LEU A 278 9.76 -7.39 -13.31
C LEU A 278 8.77 -7.83 -14.40
N GLU A 279 9.13 -8.88 -15.15
CA GLU A 279 8.25 -9.46 -16.15
C GLU A 279 6.97 -10.03 -15.52
N ASP A 280 7.09 -10.75 -14.39
CA ASP A 280 5.95 -11.28 -13.63
C ASP A 280 4.98 -10.17 -13.21
N LEU A 281 5.48 -9.06 -12.65
CA LEU A 281 4.64 -7.88 -12.35
C LEU A 281 3.93 -7.36 -13.60
N ARG A 282 4.62 -7.29 -14.76
CA ARG A 282 4.01 -6.84 -16.01
C ARG A 282 2.84 -7.73 -16.41
N VAL A 283 3.06 -9.04 -16.40
CA VAL A 283 2.04 -10.03 -16.79
C VAL A 283 0.87 -10.00 -15.80
N VAL A 284 1.12 -9.82 -14.51
CA VAL A 284 0.07 -9.68 -13.48
C VAL A 284 -0.84 -8.49 -13.78
N ILE A 285 -0.26 -7.30 -13.98
CA ILE A 285 -1.04 -6.08 -14.25
C ILE A 285 -1.85 -6.22 -15.56
N GLU A 286 -1.23 -6.78 -16.59
CA GLU A 286 -1.88 -7.01 -17.88
C GLU A 286 -3.03 -8.03 -17.76
N GLY A 287 -2.81 -9.14 -17.06
CA GLY A 287 -3.81 -10.17 -16.83
C GLY A 287 -5.00 -9.66 -16.02
N LEU A 288 -4.73 -9.00 -14.89
CA LEU A 288 -5.78 -8.38 -14.06
C LEU A 288 -6.55 -7.31 -14.83
N GLY A 289 -5.88 -6.47 -15.62
CA GLY A 289 -6.53 -5.44 -16.43
C GLY A 289 -7.42 -6.01 -17.53
N LYS A 290 -6.93 -7.02 -18.27
CA LYS A 290 -7.68 -7.69 -19.33
C LYS A 290 -8.91 -8.41 -18.78
N GLU A 291 -8.75 -9.16 -17.70
CA GLU A 291 -9.86 -9.92 -17.10
C GLU A 291 -10.86 -8.99 -16.42
N SER A 292 -10.41 -7.92 -15.75
CA SER A 292 -11.29 -6.87 -15.22
C SER A 292 -12.15 -6.27 -16.33
N LYS A 293 -11.56 -5.93 -17.48
CA LYS A 293 -12.28 -5.38 -18.63
C LYS A 293 -13.34 -6.34 -19.17
N ASN A 294 -13.01 -7.64 -19.27
CA ASN A 294 -13.94 -8.65 -19.73
C ASN A 294 -15.13 -8.80 -18.78
N ARG A 295 -14.87 -8.89 -17.47
CA ARG A 295 -15.90 -9.07 -16.44
C ARG A 295 -16.77 -7.84 -16.23
N LEU A 296 -16.18 -6.63 -16.33
CA LEU A 296 -16.92 -5.39 -16.26
C LEU A 296 -17.92 -5.28 -17.43
N LYS A 297 -17.50 -5.64 -18.66
CA LYS A 297 -18.40 -5.71 -19.82
C LYS A 297 -19.54 -6.71 -19.66
N ARG A 298 -19.34 -7.78 -18.90
CA ARG A 298 -20.36 -8.79 -18.56
C ARG A 298 -21.23 -8.38 -17.36
N GLY A 299 -20.88 -7.31 -16.66
CA GLY A 299 -21.56 -6.88 -15.43
C GLY A 299 -21.31 -7.79 -14.22
N GLU A 300 -20.23 -8.60 -14.24
CA GLU A 300 -19.91 -9.53 -13.16
C GLU A 300 -19.22 -8.83 -11.96
N ILE A 301 -18.55 -7.69 -12.22
CA ILE A 301 -17.85 -6.89 -11.23
C ILE A 301 -18.28 -5.43 -11.33
N VAL A 302 -18.21 -4.70 -10.21
CA VAL A 302 -18.62 -3.28 -10.13
C VAL A 302 -17.52 -2.32 -10.60
N ALA A 303 -16.26 -2.71 -10.42
CA ALA A 303 -15.10 -1.92 -10.81
C ALA A 303 -13.90 -2.86 -11.04
N PRO A 304 -12.94 -2.45 -11.88
CA PRO A 304 -11.74 -3.24 -12.15
C PRO A 304 -10.82 -3.37 -10.92
N VAL A 305 -9.95 -4.38 -10.93
CA VAL A 305 -8.96 -4.61 -9.86
C VAL A 305 -7.79 -3.64 -10.03
N TRP A 306 -7.48 -2.87 -8.98
CA TRP A 306 -6.37 -1.92 -8.99
C TRP A 306 -5.13 -2.48 -8.31
N VAL A 307 -3.94 -2.15 -8.83
CA VAL A 307 -2.66 -2.47 -8.20
C VAL A 307 -1.84 -1.19 -8.03
N ILE A 308 -1.64 -0.80 -6.78
CA ILE A 308 -0.88 0.38 -6.39
C ILE A 308 0.47 -0.10 -5.87
N VAL A 309 1.56 0.48 -6.37
CA VAL A 309 2.92 0.11 -6.00
C VAL A 309 3.73 1.33 -5.63
N THR A 310 4.67 1.18 -4.69
CA THR A 310 5.65 2.22 -4.39
C THR A 310 7.06 1.80 -4.82
N SER A 311 7.87 2.79 -5.20
CA SER A 311 9.26 2.60 -5.60
C SER A 311 10.12 3.81 -5.20
N GLN A 312 11.36 3.59 -4.81
CA GLN A 312 12.30 4.66 -4.49
C GLN A 312 12.84 5.39 -5.73
N GLU A 313 12.91 4.69 -6.87
CA GLU A 313 13.48 5.25 -8.07
C GLU A 313 12.41 6.02 -8.86
N ARG A 314 12.74 7.26 -9.25
CA ARG A 314 11.93 8.01 -10.22
C ARG A 314 11.93 7.26 -11.55
N LEU A 315 10.78 7.27 -12.21
CA LEU A 315 10.56 6.61 -13.50
C LEU A 315 11.72 6.81 -14.50
N GLN A 316 12.25 8.03 -14.58
CA GLN A 316 13.26 8.43 -15.56
C GLN A 316 14.68 8.00 -15.18
N ASP A 317 15.02 7.95 -13.89
CA ASP A 317 16.37 7.61 -13.43
C ASP A 317 16.66 6.10 -13.61
N VAL A 318 15.62 5.27 -13.48
CA VAL A 318 15.68 3.84 -13.82
C VAL A 318 15.90 3.64 -15.31
N ILE A 319 15.17 4.38 -16.14
CA ILE A 319 15.28 4.30 -17.60
C ILE A 319 16.67 4.73 -18.08
N ASN A 320 17.31 5.68 -17.42
CA ASN A 320 18.63 6.20 -17.79
C ASN A 320 19.80 5.32 -17.29
N THR A 321 19.62 4.56 -16.21
CA THR A 321 20.66 3.68 -15.63
C THR A 321 20.63 2.28 -16.24
N ILE A 322 19.53 1.93 -16.91
CA ILE A 322 19.36 0.67 -17.61
C ILE A 322 20.00 0.78 -19.01
N ASP A 323 21.05 0.00 -19.25
CA ASP A 323 21.62 -0.24 -20.59
C ASP A 323 20.51 -0.36 -21.65
N GLU A 324 20.76 0.16 -22.87
CA GLU A 324 19.87 0.17 -24.05
C GLU A 324 19.17 -1.18 -24.38
N LYS A 325 19.52 -2.28 -23.70
CA LYS A 325 18.98 -3.63 -23.87
C LYS A 325 17.67 -3.92 -23.12
N ASN A 326 17.23 -3.13 -22.14
CA ASN A 326 16.06 -3.47 -21.31
C ASN A 326 14.81 -2.58 -21.61
N VAL A 327 14.32 -2.65 -22.85
CA VAL A 327 13.09 -2.00 -23.38
C VAL A 327 11.79 -2.42 -22.62
N LYS A 328 11.88 -3.35 -21.67
CA LYS A 328 10.73 -3.94 -20.96
C LYS A 328 10.20 -3.05 -19.83
N PHE A 329 11.05 -2.27 -19.16
CA PHE A 329 10.64 -1.41 -18.03
C PHE A 329 9.73 -0.25 -18.47
N PRO A 330 10.04 0.52 -19.53
CA PRO A 330 9.12 1.55 -20.05
C PRO A 330 7.74 0.98 -20.44
N ARG A 331 7.70 -0.23 -21.02
CA ARG A 331 6.43 -0.90 -21.39
C ARG A 331 5.58 -1.32 -20.20
N LEU A 332 6.21 -1.65 -19.06
CA LEU A 332 5.49 -1.88 -17.80
C LEU A 332 4.81 -0.59 -17.35
N LEU A 333 5.55 0.52 -17.37
CA LEU A 333 5.11 1.82 -16.90
C LEU A 333 3.95 2.40 -17.70
N ASP A 334 3.83 2.08 -18.99
CA ASP A 334 2.66 2.43 -19.81
C ASP A 334 1.33 1.91 -19.22
N ARG A 335 1.38 0.89 -18.35
CA ARG A 335 0.22 0.32 -17.63
C ARG A 335 -0.07 0.99 -16.28
N PHE A 336 0.75 1.95 -15.88
CA PHE A 336 0.62 2.68 -14.62
C PHE A 336 0.25 4.16 -14.85
N PHE A 337 -0.57 4.69 -13.95
CA PHE A 337 -0.59 6.11 -13.62
C PHE A 337 0.59 6.41 -12.71
N THR A 338 1.25 7.54 -12.88
CA THR A 338 2.48 7.87 -12.17
C THR A 338 2.22 9.01 -11.20
N VAL A 339 2.63 8.83 -9.95
CA VAL A 339 2.62 9.86 -8.92
C VAL A 339 4.06 10.03 -8.45
N ASP A 340 4.64 11.21 -8.70
CA ASP A 340 6.04 11.48 -8.39
C ASP A 340 6.11 12.47 -7.22
N LEU A 341 6.31 11.92 -6.01
CA LEU A 341 6.42 12.74 -4.81
C LEU A 341 7.77 13.46 -4.80
N SER A 342 7.72 14.79 -4.73
CA SER A 342 8.89 15.64 -4.86
C SER A 342 9.66 15.76 -3.53
N PRO A 343 10.96 16.09 -3.55
CA PRO A 343 11.69 16.49 -2.34
C PRO A 343 11.13 17.75 -1.67
N GLU A 344 10.42 18.61 -2.43
CA GLU A 344 9.81 19.83 -1.90
C GLU A 344 8.66 19.48 -0.95
N ASP A 345 7.90 18.43 -1.24
CA ASP A 345 6.87 17.90 -0.36
C ASP A 345 7.44 17.47 0.99
N ILE A 346 8.63 16.84 1.02
CA ILE A 346 9.31 16.45 2.27
C ILE A 346 9.57 17.68 3.14
N ARG A 347 10.04 18.77 2.53
CA ARG A 347 10.38 20.00 3.24
C ARG A 347 9.14 20.62 3.86
N GLU A 348 8.10 20.77 3.06
CA GLU A 348 6.84 21.34 3.54
C GLU A 348 6.23 20.47 4.65
N VAL A 349 6.20 19.14 4.46
CA VAL A 349 5.70 18.18 5.45
C VAL A 349 6.51 18.22 6.74
N ALA A 350 7.84 18.09 6.68
CA ALA A 350 8.69 18.09 7.88
C ALA A 350 8.54 19.41 8.65
N THR A 351 8.49 20.52 7.93
CA THR A 351 8.41 21.85 8.54
C THR A 351 7.03 22.11 9.14
N ARG A 352 5.94 21.82 8.41
CA ARG A 352 4.58 21.98 8.95
C ARG A 352 4.28 20.96 10.05
N ARG A 353 4.77 19.73 9.95
CA ARG A 353 4.53 18.70 10.97
C ARG A 353 5.27 18.99 12.28
N VAL A 354 6.52 19.47 12.21
CA VAL A 354 7.38 19.62 13.40
C VAL A 354 7.46 21.07 13.88
N LEU A 355 7.47 22.04 12.97
CA LEU A 355 7.82 23.43 13.26
C LEU A 355 6.66 24.42 13.12
N SER A 356 5.41 23.97 12.90
CA SER A 356 4.25 24.90 12.86
C SER A 356 4.20 25.80 14.09
N LYS A 357 3.98 27.09 13.85
CA LYS A 357 4.04 28.15 14.87
C LYS A 357 2.65 28.50 15.37
N LYS A 358 2.52 28.68 16.68
CA LYS A 358 1.32 29.28 17.26
C LYS A 358 1.11 30.68 16.67
N GLU A 359 -0.13 31.09 16.47
CA GLU A 359 -0.44 32.42 15.93
C GLU A 359 0.18 33.55 16.76
N GLU A 360 0.25 33.40 18.08
CA GLU A 360 0.87 34.36 19.00
C GLU A 360 2.39 34.49 18.81
N ALA A 361 3.04 33.44 18.29
CA ALA A 361 4.49 33.37 18.13
C ALA A 361 4.98 34.03 16.83
N LYS A 362 4.13 34.12 15.79
CA LYS A 362 4.52 34.69 14.48
C LYS A 362 4.98 36.15 14.59
N PRO A 363 4.26 37.08 15.24
CA PRO A 363 4.70 38.48 15.34
C PRO A 363 6.01 38.63 16.14
N VAL A 364 6.26 37.74 17.10
CA VAL A 364 7.50 37.72 17.87
C VAL A 364 8.67 37.33 16.98
N LEU A 365 8.51 36.30 16.14
CA LEU A 365 9.53 35.83 15.21
C LEU A 365 9.80 36.84 14.08
N GLU A 366 8.76 37.47 13.53
CA GLU A 366 8.89 38.56 12.54
C GLU A 366 9.70 39.74 13.11
N LYS A 367 9.45 40.10 14.37
CA LYS A 367 10.25 41.13 15.04
C LYS A 367 11.71 40.71 15.19
N ILE A 368 11.97 39.48 15.63
CA ILE A 368 13.34 38.94 15.75
C ILE A 368 14.05 38.98 14.40
N TYR A 369 13.37 38.60 13.33
CA TYR A 369 13.92 38.66 11.97
C TYR A 369 14.25 40.10 11.58
N ARG A 370 13.32 41.05 11.70
CA ARG A 370 13.58 42.46 11.36
C ARG A 370 14.75 43.07 12.13
N ASP A 371 14.90 42.71 13.41
CA ASP A 371 15.97 43.23 14.26
C ASP A 371 17.34 42.59 13.94
N SER A 372 17.38 41.39 13.34
CA SER A 372 18.61 40.60 13.16
C SER A 372 18.94 40.19 11.72
N HIS A 373 18.07 40.49 10.75
CA HIS A 373 18.16 40.02 9.36
C HIS A 373 19.51 40.33 8.71
N GLY A 374 20.04 41.55 8.91
CA GLY A 374 21.34 41.92 8.36
C GLY A 374 22.49 41.02 8.84
N LYS A 375 22.53 40.71 10.14
CA LYS A 375 23.53 39.80 10.72
C LYS A 375 23.31 38.36 10.28
N LEU A 376 22.05 37.93 10.19
CA LEU A 376 21.69 36.60 9.73
C LEU A 376 22.21 36.35 8.31
N LEU A 377 21.94 37.28 7.37
CA LEU A 377 22.41 37.16 5.99
C LEU A 377 23.93 37.18 5.89
N GLU A 378 24.62 38.02 6.68
CA GLU A 378 26.08 38.07 6.70
C GLU A 378 26.69 36.74 7.16
N GLN A 379 26.15 36.15 8.23
CA GLN A 379 26.66 34.88 8.79
C GLN A 379 26.25 33.64 7.99
N CYS A 380 25.14 33.69 7.26
CA CYS A 380 24.62 32.57 6.46
C CYS A 380 25.04 32.63 4.98
N ARG A 381 25.90 33.60 4.62
CA ARG A 381 26.41 33.75 3.27
C ARG A 381 27.41 32.66 2.94
N LEU A 382 27.15 31.94 1.85
CA LEU A 382 28.05 30.92 1.36
C LEU A 382 29.19 31.56 0.55
N GLU A 383 30.42 31.15 0.86
CA GLU A 383 31.60 31.57 0.10
C GLU A 383 31.85 30.63 -1.09
N ARG A 384 32.44 31.18 -2.16
CA ARG A 384 32.91 30.42 -3.34
C ARG A 384 31.82 29.59 -4.05
N THR A 385 30.57 30.07 -4.01
CA THR A 385 29.46 29.47 -4.75
C THR A 385 28.62 30.54 -5.47
N PRO A 386 28.07 30.25 -6.67
CA PRO A 386 27.08 31.10 -7.30
C PRO A 386 25.69 31.04 -6.62
N ILE A 387 25.49 30.11 -5.68
CA ILE A 387 24.22 29.91 -4.98
C ILE A 387 23.95 31.11 -4.06
N ARG A 388 22.88 31.86 -4.35
CA ARG A 388 22.37 32.90 -3.44
C ARG A 388 21.55 32.25 -2.33
N ASN A 389 21.84 32.62 -1.09
CA ASN A 389 21.13 32.15 0.09
C ASN A 389 20.31 33.32 0.65
N ASP A 390 19.23 33.66 -0.06
CA ASP A 390 18.33 34.74 0.33
C ASP A 390 17.25 34.13 1.25
N ILE A 391 17.43 34.31 2.56
CA ILE A 391 16.44 33.89 3.57
C ILE A 391 15.40 35.01 3.67
N THR A 392 14.14 34.69 3.42
CA THR A 392 13.03 35.65 3.57
C THR A 392 12.49 35.68 5.00
N GLU A 393 11.64 36.67 5.33
CA GLU A 393 10.97 36.74 6.64
C GLU A 393 10.06 35.52 6.84
N GLU A 394 9.32 35.14 5.79
CA GLU A 394 8.44 33.98 5.78
C GLU A 394 9.23 32.69 6.04
N ASP A 395 10.36 32.51 5.34
CA ASP A 395 11.26 31.37 5.58
C ASP A 395 11.77 31.36 7.03
N PHE A 396 12.21 32.50 7.55
CA PHE A 396 12.71 32.56 8.92
C PHE A 396 11.65 32.15 9.94
N VAL A 397 10.44 32.70 9.84
CA VAL A 397 9.33 32.37 10.75
C VAL A 397 9.00 30.88 10.66
N GLN A 398 8.97 30.35 9.44
CA GLN A 398 8.62 28.96 9.18
C GLN A 398 9.68 27.97 9.72
N PHE A 399 10.97 28.23 9.50
CA PHE A 399 12.06 27.31 9.82
C PHE A 399 12.66 27.49 11.22
N TYR A 400 12.39 28.60 11.92
CA TYR A 400 12.92 28.86 13.26
C TYR A 400 12.70 27.66 14.21
N PRO A 401 13.69 27.20 14.99
CA PRO A 401 15.00 27.82 15.27
C PRO A 401 16.10 27.48 14.26
N TYR A 402 15.78 26.76 13.18
CA TYR A 402 16.75 26.35 12.17
C TYR A 402 16.80 27.33 11.00
N LEU A 403 17.89 27.27 10.24
CA LEU A 403 17.96 27.90 8.93
C LEU A 403 17.19 27.03 7.91
N PRO A 404 16.68 27.62 6.82
CA PRO A 404 16.10 26.84 5.73
C PRO A 404 17.13 25.79 5.26
N HIS A 405 16.80 24.50 5.44
CA HIS A 405 17.76 23.39 5.40
C HIS A 405 18.26 23.00 4.00
N PHE A 406 18.01 23.79 2.96
CA PHE A 406 18.42 23.46 1.60
C PHE A 406 19.34 24.53 1.01
N ILE A 407 20.63 24.28 1.07
CA ILE A 407 21.56 24.78 0.06
C ILE A 407 21.39 23.83 -1.12
N ASN A 408 20.70 24.26 -2.17
CA ASN A 408 20.62 23.45 -3.39
C ASN A 408 22.02 23.38 -4.01
N LEU A 409 22.70 22.24 -3.86
CA LEU A 409 24.06 21.99 -4.39
C LEU A 409 24.06 21.54 -5.86
N SER A 410 22.89 21.55 -6.51
CA SER A 410 22.71 21.14 -7.91
C SER A 410 23.23 22.17 -8.91
#